data_AF-A0A4P9ZKS0-F1
#
_entry.id   AF-A0A4P9ZKS0-F1
#
_cell.length_a   1.000
_cell.length_b   1.000
_cell.length_c   1.000
_cell.angle_alpha   90.00
_cell.angle_beta   90.00
_cell.angle_gamma   90.00
#
_symmetry.space_group_name_H-M   'P 1'
#
loop_
_entity.id
_entity.type
_entity.pdbx_description
1 polymer ?
#
loop_
_entity_poly.entity_id
_entity_poly.type
_entity_poly.pdbx_seq_one_letter_code
_entity_poly.pdbx_strand_id
1 'polypeptide(L)'
;MSSGAIYLQCGDGGSKPPGNGSTYPEEGQKDEDPDPEEQQAFLFKCLETIGITLSSVGVLALSGFLYHKFYNQHVLEKMDRAFQKGDPAYLLAINNKTTRRSDSPSGKSDGEDLSEHWVTRPQQKLLDDIISGKIRGQYFLLMGEKGTGKNTLIMEAIKKVDGNNVAIFDAHADPEIFRIRLGKALDFAYNEDYIGSLFSIRGPRDTTALLDIERAFNKLEELAVRRRTSGKSDNPLIIIINHSHLIKENEEGVKLLELLQQKAETLSGSLLVTMIFNSDDYWIYEKLKRIGTRLEVINLRDFNRKETISVLKFIRGKFYPPKEWPDLALSDETCNQIYNLIGGRPQHLSQVSRHGNVIKACHEIIDREKTWFLNQCGLLGEEMDDDVMEYGKFSLSAMLLMREFVEMDRRRMGTLILDVQDAKDQCRDHHLPELPLWRSRQIMTRPDYIQQYDSLNIFRVDSDSRVRADSVPMMRAFHEIASQPRFDDLLNDTVERVGDIESLGRTRELVMKDLVHGATYDIDLKSGRVVVDDDNGKEMFMEEISRSEQKKRWWTKRMGRLNQSYLPETALLCDDCD
;
A
#
# COMPACT_ATOMS: atom_id res chain seq x y z
N MET A 1 -20.09 -24.85 40.35
CA MET A 1 -19.49 -24.97 41.70
C MET A 1 -18.14 -24.27 41.69
N SER A 2 -18.02 -23.28 42.58
CA SER A 2 -16.82 -22.63 43.11
C SER A 2 -15.81 -21.94 42.18
N SER A 3 -15.89 -20.60 42.22
CA SER A 3 -14.78 -19.66 42.14
C SER A 3 -13.67 -19.98 43.16
N GLY A 4 -12.44 -19.51 42.88
CA GLY A 4 -11.33 -19.56 43.82
C GLY A 4 -10.33 -18.43 43.56
N ALA A 5 -10.53 -17.30 44.23
CA ALA A 5 -9.49 -16.31 44.54
C ALA A 5 -8.80 -16.75 45.85
N ILE A 6 -7.47 -16.68 45.93
CA ILE A 6 -6.74 -16.96 47.18
C ILE A 6 -5.72 -15.85 47.44
N TYR A 7 -5.88 -15.27 48.62
CA TYR A 7 -5.06 -14.26 49.28
C TYR A 7 -3.71 -14.82 49.76
N LEU A 8 -2.71 -13.95 49.79
CA LEU A 8 -1.42 -14.12 50.47
C LEU A 8 -1.58 -13.95 51.99
N GLN A 9 -0.98 -14.85 52.77
CA GLN A 9 -0.68 -14.62 54.18
C GLN A 9 0.64 -15.32 54.55
N CYS A 10 1.56 -14.55 55.14
CA CYS A 10 2.84 -15.00 55.70
C CYS A 10 2.64 -15.94 56.89
N GLY A 11 3.52 -16.93 57.01
CA GLY A 11 3.68 -17.78 58.19
C GLY A 11 5.15 -18.01 58.48
N ASP A 12 5.57 -17.43 59.61
CA ASP A 12 6.86 -17.56 60.29
C ASP A 12 6.89 -18.85 61.12
N GLY A 13 8.06 -19.44 61.35
CA GLY A 13 8.20 -20.70 62.10
C GLY A 13 9.63 -21.10 62.40
N GLY A 14 10.16 -20.63 63.54
CA GLY A 14 11.51 -20.94 64.01
C GLY A 14 11.63 -22.14 64.97
N SER A 15 12.86 -22.39 65.43
CA SER A 15 13.19 -23.30 66.54
C SER A 15 14.45 -22.84 67.32
N LYS A 16 14.23 -21.99 68.35
CA LYS A 16 14.51 -22.12 69.81
C LYS A 16 15.74 -22.91 70.40
N PRO A 17 16.11 -22.73 71.70
CA PRO A 17 17.43 -22.28 72.22
C PRO A 17 18.05 -23.25 73.27
N PRO A 18 18.95 -22.83 74.20
CA PRO A 18 18.58 -22.32 75.56
C PRO A 18 19.45 -21.12 76.05
N GLY A 19 19.07 -20.18 76.94
CA GLY A 19 18.69 -20.26 78.38
C GLY A 19 19.96 -20.45 79.26
N ASN A 20 20.36 -19.68 80.28
CA ASN A 20 19.78 -18.70 81.23
C ASN A 20 20.99 -18.04 81.96
N GLY A 21 21.07 -16.73 82.24
CA GLY A 21 20.76 -16.20 83.56
C GLY A 21 21.95 -15.53 84.31
N SER A 22 21.69 -14.30 84.79
CA SER A 22 22.18 -13.67 86.04
C SER A 22 23.31 -12.60 86.01
N THR A 23 22.87 -11.38 86.39
CA THR A 23 23.45 -10.45 87.38
C THR A 23 24.63 -9.54 86.99
N TYR A 24 24.38 -8.23 87.08
CA TYR A 24 25.37 -7.15 87.05
C TYR A 24 26.40 -7.26 88.17
N PRO A 25 27.61 -6.75 87.93
CA PRO A 25 28.13 -5.70 88.78
C PRO A 25 28.43 -4.43 87.98
N GLU A 26 28.10 -3.28 88.57
CA GLU A 26 28.74 -2.01 88.26
C GLU A 26 30.25 -2.14 88.48
N GLU A 27 31.04 -1.91 87.43
CA GLU A 27 32.41 -1.42 87.58
C GLU A 27 32.67 -0.45 86.44
N GLY A 28 33.01 0.79 86.79
CA GLY A 28 33.31 1.84 85.85
C GLY A 28 34.54 1.51 85.02
N GLN A 29 34.42 1.60 83.70
CA GLN A 29 35.54 1.80 82.81
C GLN A 29 35.27 3.02 81.93
N LYS A 30 36.24 3.91 82.01
CA LYS A 30 36.35 5.20 81.34
C LYS A 30 36.18 5.02 79.84
N ASP A 31 35.64 6.05 79.21
CA ASP A 31 35.84 6.33 77.79
C ASP A 31 37.34 6.26 77.49
N GLU A 32 37.81 5.14 76.92
CA GLU A 32 39.05 5.11 76.15
C GLU A 32 38.69 5.63 74.76
N ASP A 33 39.12 6.86 74.47
CA ASP A 33 39.22 7.34 73.09
C ASP A 33 39.91 6.24 72.27
N PRO A 34 39.33 5.82 71.12
CA PRO A 34 39.91 4.72 70.36
C PRO A 34 41.34 5.09 69.94
N ASP A 35 42.27 4.16 70.12
CA ASP A 35 43.69 4.33 69.82
C ASP A 35 43.85 4.91 68.39
N PRO A 36 44.54 6.05 68.20
CA PRO A 36 44.68 6.68 66.89
C PRO A 36 45.29 5.75 65.83
N GLU A 37 46.06 4.73 66.22
CA GLU A 37 46.57 3.70 65.31
C GLU A 37 45.47 2.76 64.80
N GLU A 38 44.47 2.43 65.63
CA GLU A 38 43.35 1.56 65.26
C GLU A 38 42.34 2.29 64.36
N GLN A 39 42.13 3.59 64.59
CA GLN A 39 41.36 4.47 63.71
C GLN A 39 42.04 4.68 62.35
N GLN A 40 43.37 4.84 62.33
CA GLN A 40 44.16 4.93 61.10
C GLN A 40 44.13 3.62 60.30
N ALA A 41 44.25 2.47 60.98
CA ALA A 41 44.14 1.16 60.35
C ALA A 41 42.73 0.90 59.79
N PHE A 42 41.68 1.33 60.49
CA PHE A 42 40.30 1.26 60.00
C PHE A 42 40.06 2.17 58.79
N LEU A 43 40.57 3.41 58.82
CA LEU A 43 40.53 4.33 57.68
C LEU A 43 41.28 3.78 56.46
N PHE A 44 42.45 3.14 56.67
CA PHE A 44 43.19 2.48 55.60
C PHE A 44 42.43 1.30 54.99
N LYS A 45 41.80 0.44 55.81
CA LYS A 45 40.93 -0.64 55.32
C LYS A 45 39.70 -0.13 54.56
N CYS A 46 39.11 0.96 55.02
CA CYS A 46 38.03 1.65 54.32
C CYS A 46 38.50 2.20 52.97
N LEU A 47 39.67 2.85 52.92
CA LEU A 47 40.28 3.33 51.67
C LEU A 47 40.64 2.20 50.70
N GLU A 48 41.13 1.08 51.21
CA GLU A 48 41.41 -0.13 50.42
C GLU A 48 40.11 -0.70 49.83
N THR A 49 39.05 -0.80 50.63
CA THR A 49 37.73 -1.28 50.18
C THR A 49 37.09 -0.33 49.17
N ILE A 50 37.21 0.98 49.38
CA ILE A 50 36.79 2.02 48.42
C ILE A 50 37.62 1.92 47.13
N GLY A 51 38.93 1.69 47.24
CA GLY A 51 39.82 1.49 46.09
C GLY A 51 39.44 0.26 45.26
N ILE A 52 39.13 -0.87 45.91
CA ILE A 52 38.71 -2.12 45.25
C ILE A 52 37.35 -1.94 44.57
N THR A 53 36.39 -1.29 45.23
CA THR A 53 35.05 -1.04 44.66
C THR A 53 35.09 -0.01 43.53
N LEU A 54 35.88 1.06 43.64
CA LEU A 54 36.09 2.00 42.54
C LEU A 54 36.81 1.35 41.36
N SER A 55 37.79 0.49 41.63
CA SER A 55 38.49 -0.28 40.59
C SER A 55 37.52 -1.21 39.85
N SER A 56 36.68 -1.96 40.57
CA SER A 56 35.71 -2.87 39.95
C SER A 56 34.64 -2.12 39.15
N VAL A 57 34.09 -1.02 39.68
CA VAL A 57 33.16 -0.15 38.95
C VAL A 57 33.84 0.50 37.74
N GLY A 58 35.10 0.91 37.88
CA GLY A 58 35.89 1.48 36.80
C GLY A 58 36.13 0.49 35.65
N VAL A 59 36.47 -0.75 35.96
CA VAL A 59 36.62 -1.83 34.95
C VAL A 59 35.29 -2.12 34.25
N LEU A 60 34.18 -2.16 34.99
CA LEU A 60 32.85 -2.35 34.41
C LEU A 60 32.46 -1.19 33.50
N ALA A 61 32.69 0.06 33.92
CA ALA A 61 32.40 1.25 33.14
C ALA A 61 33.24 1.30 31.85
N LEU A 62 34.53 1.00 31.93
CA LEU A 62 35.43 0.94 30.77
C LEU A 62 35.01 -0.18 29.81
N SER A 63 34.69 -1.36 30.33
CA SER A 63 34.24 -2.50 29.53
C SER A 63 32.91 -2.20 28.82
N GLY A 64 31.95 -1.59 29.51
CA GLY A 64 30.69 -1.15 28.94
C GLY A 64 30.88 -0.10 27.84
N PHE A 65 31.76 0.88 28.05
CA PHE A 65 32.10 1.89 27.04
C PHE A 65 32.77 1.28 25.79
N LEU A 66 33.75 0.39 25.98
CA LEU A 66 34.42 -0.30 24.88
C LEU A 66 33.46 -1.19 24.10
N TYR A 67 32.61 -1.95 24.79
CA TYR A 67 31.57 -2.77 24.17
C TYR A 67 30.60 -1.91 23.34
N HIS A 68 30.11 -0.80 23.90
CA HIS A 68 29.19 0.09 23.19
C HIS A 68 29.83 0.70 21.94
N LYS A 69 31.09 1.14 22.02
CA LYS A 69 31.83 1.67 20.87
C LYS A 69 32.05 0.61 19.79
N PHE A 70 32.46 -0.60 20.18
CA PHE A 70 32.64 -1.73 19.28
C PHE A 70 31.32 -2.13 18.62
N TYR A 71 30.24 -2.24 19.39
CA TYR A 71 28.90 -2.59 18.89
C TYR A 71 28.44 -1.60 17.81
N ASN A 72 28.56 -0.29 18.06
CA ASN A 72 28.17 0.72 17.06
C ASN A 72 28.95 0.60 15.75
N GLN A 73 30.25 0.28 15.80
CA GLN A 73 31.04 0.03 14.60
C GLN A 73 30.61 -1.27 13.90
N HIS A 74 30.36 -2.31 14.68
CA HIS A 74 29.93 -3.61 14.18
C HIS A 74 28.56 -3.55 13.49
N VAL A 75 27.62 -2.77 14.01
CA VAL A 75 26.30 -2.53 13.39
C VAL A 75 26.46 -1.91 12.01
N LEU A 76 27.29 -0.87 11.86
CA LEU A 76 27.54 -0.27 10.55
C LEU A 76 28.22 -1.25 9.58
N GLU A 77 29.11 -2.11 10.08
CA GLU A 77 29.76 -3.14 9.26
C GLU A 77 28.80 -4.25 8.83
N LYS A 78 27.85 -4.65 9.68
CA LYS A 78 26.75 -5.56 9.30
C LYS A 78 25.92 -4.95 8.19
N MET A 79 25.43 -3.72 8.40
CA MET A 79 24.65 -3.01 7.39
C MET A 79 25.42 -2.83 6.07
N ASP A 80 26.73 -2.58 6.14
CA ASP A 80 27.58 -2.44 4.96
C ASP A 80 27.64 -3.72 4.10
N ARG A 81 27.55 -4.91 4.72
CA ARG A 81 27.53 -6.22 4.02
C ARG A 81 26.26 -6.41 3.22
N ALA A 82 25.12 -5.88 3.68
CA ALA A 82 23.86 -5.95 2.94
C ALA A 82 23.92 -5.24 1.57
N PHE A 83 24.90 -4.36 1.37
CA PHE A 83 25.14 -3.64 0.11
C PHE A 83 26.38 -4.15 -0.67
N GLN A 84 26.97 -5.28 -0.28
CA GLN A 84 28.09 -5.90 -0.98
C GLN A 84 27.61 -6.98 -1.95
N LYS A 85 28.46 -7.32 -2.94
CA LYS A 85 28.17 -8.34 -3.93
C LYS A 85 27.91 -9.71 -3.28
N GLY A 86 26.92 -10.43 -3.80
CA GLY A 86 26.63 -11.81 -3.38
C GLY A 86 25.92 -11.95 -2.03
N ASP A 87 25.25 -10.89 -1.57
CA ASP A 87 24.49 -10.92 -0.32
C ASP A 87 23.42 -12.06 -0.31
N PRO A 88 23.33 -12.85 0.77
CA PRO A 88 22.29 -13.88 0.92
C PRO A 88 20.86 -13.33 0.83
N ALA A 89 20.57 -12.10 1.24
CA ALA A 89 19.21 -11.55 1.08
C ALA A 89 18.90 -11.29 -0.40
N TYR A 90 19.88 -10.80 -1.18
CA TYR A 90 19.80 -10.77 -2.64
C TYR A 90 19.63 -12.16 -3.27
N LEU A 91 20.41 -13.16 -2.86
CA LEU A 91 20.27 -14.55 -3.36
C LEU A 91 18.90 -15.16 -3.00
N LEU A 92 18.38 -14.87 -1.81
CA LEU A 92 17.04 -15.29 -1.38
C LEU A 92 15.94 -14.56 -2.16
N ALA A 93 16.11 -13.28 -2.50
CA ALA A 93 15.18 -12.54 -3.35
C ALA A 93 15.11 -13.13 -4.77
N ILE A 94 16.24 -13.59 -5.31
CA ILE A 94 16.30 -14.34 -6.57
C ILE A 94 15.61 -15.70 -6.42
N ASN A 95 15.95 -16.48 -5.38
CA ASN A 95 15.47 -17.85 -5.21
C ASN A 95 13.99 -17.96 -4.80
N ASN A 96 13.45 -17.01 -4.03
CA ASN A 96 12.03 -17.03 -3.65
C ASN A 96 11.10 -16.87 -4.87
N LYS A 97 11.57 -16.21 -5.93
CA LYS A 97 10.82 -16.03 -7.18
C LYS A 97 10.90 -17.28 -8.08
N THR A 98 11.97 -18.07 -7.99
CA THR A 98 12.10 -19.35 -8.71
C THR A 98 11.30 -20.47 -8.02
N THR A 99 11.25 -20.50 -6.68
CA THR A 99 10.56 -21.56 -5.92
C THR A 99 9.02 -21.46 -5.97
N ARG A 100 8.42 -20.26 -6.12
CA ARG A 100 6.95 -20.12 -6.24
C ARG A 100 6.36 -20.59 -7.58
N ARG A 101 7.15 -21.18 -8.48
CA ARG A 101 6.69 -21.66 -9.81
C ARG A 101 6.90 -23.15 -10.05
N SER A 102 7.37 -23.91 -9.06
CA SER A 102 7.71 -25.33 -9.21
C SER A 102 6.64 -26.29 -8.67
N ASP A 103 5.37 -26.09 -9.03
CA ASP A 103 4.34 -27.13 -8.93
C ASP A 103 4.06 -27.70 -10.34
N SER A 104 5.09 -28.22 -10.98
CA SER A 104 4.95 -29.04 -12.19
C SER A 104 5.89 -30.24 -12.08
N PRO A 105 5.38 -31.49 -12.22
CA PRO A 105 6.15 -32.68 -11.98
C PRO A 105 6.99 -33.02 -13.21
N SER A 106 8.14 -32.39 -13.34
CA SER A 106 9.22 -32.88 -14.21
C SER A 106 10.55 -32.36 -13.67
N GLY A 107 11.25 -33.23 -12.95
CA GLY A 107 12.59 -32.96 -12.46
C GLY A 107 13.57 -32.80 -13.62
N LYS A 108 13.95 -31.55 -13.90
CA LYS A 108 15.28 -31.18 -14.38
C LYS A 108 15.69 -29.91 -13.67
N SER A 109 16.62 -30.08 -12.75
CA SER A 109 17.37 -29.03 -12.09
C SER A 109 18.40 -28.47 -13.06
N ASP A 110 18.07 -27.40 -13.75
CA ASP A 110 19.04 -26.51 -14.36
C ASP A 110 18.65 -25.09 -14.01
N GLY A 111 19.58 -24.34 -13.41
CA GLY A 111 19.44 -22.92 -13.12
C GLY A 111 19.44 -22.12 -14.41
N GLU A 112 18.34 -22.23 -15.19
CA GLU A 112 18.21 -21.50 -16.43
C GLU A 112 17.98 -20.01 -16.17
N ASP A 113 18.96 -19.24 -16.59
CA ASP A 113 19.06 -17.81 -16.51
C ASP A 113 17.84 -17.13 -17.18
N LEU A 114 16.90 -16.65 -16.38
CA LEU A 114 15.78 -15.82 -16.85
C LEU A 114 16.25 -14.55 -17.59
N SER A 115 17.54 -14.20 -17.54
CA SER A 115 18.17 -13.04 -18.17
C SER A 115 18.49 -13.19 -19.66
N GLU A 116 18.67 -14.40 -20.20
CA GLU A 116 18.84 -14.58 -21.66
C GLU A 116 17.54 -14.30 -22.45
N HIS A 117 16.44 -14.02 -21.74
CA HIS A 117 15.08 -14.01 -22.24
C HIS A 117 14.48 -12.59 -22.34
N TRP A 118 15.33 -11.56 -22.19
CA TRP A 118 14.91 -10.18 -21.99
C TRP A 118 14.68 -9.44 -23.32
N VAL A 119 13.43 -9.12 -23.65
CA VAL A 119 13.15 -8.11 -24.68
C VAL A 119 13.45 -6.74 -24.11
N THR A 120 14.50 -6.09 -24.64
CA THR A 120 14.95 -4.77 -24.22
C THR A 120 13.83 -3.74 -24.37
N ARG A 121 13.24 -3.36 -23.25
CA ARG A 121 12.28 -2.25 -23.18
C ARG A 121 13.02 -0.91 -23.23
N PRO A 122 12.43 0.15 -23.80
CA PRO A 122 13.01 1.50 -23.74
C PRO A 122 13.34 1.95 -22.31
N GLN A 123 12.48 1.61 -21.36
CA GLN A 123 12.63 1.94 -19.93
C GLN A 123 13.75 1.15 -19.24
N GLN A 124 14.23 0.04 -19.83
CA GLN A 124 15.29 -0.77 -19.20
C GLN A 124 16.56 0.04 -18.99
N LYS A 125 16.97 0.81 -20.01
CA LYS A 125 18.21 1.60 -19.93
C LYS A 125 18.13 2.65 -18.82
N LEU A 126 16.99 3.32 -18.69
CA LEU A 126 16.75 4.29 -17.61
C LEU A 126 16.86 3.61 -16.25
N LEU A 127 16.23 2.46 -16.07
CA LEU A 127 16.27 1.71 -14.81
C LEU A 127 17.68 1.16 -14.49
N ASP A 128 18.42 0.69 -15.50
CA ASP A 128 19.81 0.28 -15.37
C ASP A 128 20.70 1.45 -14.90
N ASP A 129 20.50 2.64 -15.45
CA ASP A 129 21.27 3.84 -15.11
C ASP A 129 20.91 4.36 -13.70
N ILE A 130 19.67 4.20 -13.25
CA ILE A 130 19.24 4.49 -11.87
C ILE A 130 19.87 3.49 -10.89
N ILE A 131 19.70 2.19 -11.13
CA ILE A 131 20.17 1.14 -10.20
C ILE A 131 21.70 1.06 -10.14
N SER A 132 22.39 1.41 -11.23
CA SER A 132 23.86 1.55 -11.20
C SER A 132 24.35 2.81 -10.47
N GLY A 133 23.44 3.72 -10.09
CA GLY A 133 23.75 4.94 -9.35
C GLY A 133 24.29 6.09 -10.21
N LYS A 134 24.15 6.02 -11.55
CA LYS A 134 24.54 7.12 -12.45
C LYS A 134 23.57 8.29 -12.36
N ILE A 135 22.27 7.99 -12.28
CA ILE A 135 21.22 8.98 -12.05
C ILE A 135 21.05 9.13 -10.54
N ARG A 136 21.17 10.37 -10.05
CA ARG A 136 21.15 10.71 -8.62
C ARG A 136 20.44 12.04 -8.38
N GLY A 137 19.97 12.28 -7.16
CA GLY A 137 19.29 13.54 -6.78
C GLY A 137 17.77 13.49 -6.81
N GLN A 138 17.21 12.33 -7.13
CA GLN A 138 15.78 12.05 -7.24
C GLN A 138 15.46 10.70 -6.60
N TYR A 139 14.19 10.49 -6.30
CA TYR A 139 13.66 9.17 -5.93
C TYR A 139 12.52 8.82 -6.88
N PHE A 140 12.32 7.53 -7.10
CA PHE A 140 11.55 7.04 -8.24
C PHE A 140 10.30 6.29 -7.79
N LEU A 141 9.20 6.49 -8.50
CA LEU A 141 8.02 5.64 -8.41
C LEU A 141 7.83 4.90 -9.73
N LEU A 142 8.02 3.58 -9.69
CA LEU A 142 7.68 2.68 -10.78
C LEU A 142 6.17 2.41 -10.72
N MET A 143 5.44 2.96 -11.69
CA MET A 143 4.02 2.73 -11.87
C MET A 143 3.76 1.85 -13.09
N GLY A 144 2.71 1.06 -13.04
CA GLY A 144 2.24 0.26 -14.16
C GLY A 144 1.26 -0.80 -13.69
N GLU A 145 0.48 -1.34 -14.60
CA GLU A 145 -0.54 -2.34 -14.27
C GLU A 145 0.09 -3.65 -13.77
N LYS A 146 -0.70 -4.42 -13.02
CA LYS A 146 -0.30 -5.75 -12.59
C LYS A 146 0.04 -6.62 -13.80
N GLY A 147 1.20 -7.26 -13.76
CA GLY A 147 1.65 -8.14 -14.85
C GLY A 147 2.38 -7.46 -16.00
N THR A 148 2.69 -6.16 -15.91
CA THR A 148 3.51 -5.41 -16.88
C THR A 148 5.01 -5.72 -16.84
N GLY A 149 5.47 -6.51 -15.86
CA GLY A 149 6.87 -6.97 -15.77
C GLY A 149 7.82 -6.08 -14.96
N LYS A 150 7.29 -5.15 -14.14
CA LYS A 150 8.07 -4.23 -13.28
C LYS A 150 9.09 -4.93 -12.39
N ASN A 151 8.68 -5.97 -11.68
CA ASN A 151 9.59 -6.75 -10.83
C ASN A 151 10.66 -7.47 -11.66
N THR A 152 10.41 -7.78 -12.92
CA THR A 152 11.41 -8.44 -13.76
C THR A 152 12.42 -7.43 -14.29
N LEU A 153 11.96 -6.22 -14.67
CA LEU A 153 12.81 -5.08 -15.02
C LEU A 153 13.81 -4.74 -13.91
N ILE A 154 13.31 -4.62 -12.68
CA ILE A 154 14.11 -4.32 -11.49
C ILE A 154 15.17 -5.40 -11.29
N MET A 155 14.77 -6.68 -11.25
CA MET A 155 15.72 -7.77 -11.00
C MET A 155 16.82 -7.87 -12.05
N GLU A 156 16.49 -7.60 -13.33
CA GLU A 156 17.47 -7.58 -14.40
C GLU A 156 18.51 -6.46 -14.22
N ALA A 157 18.05 -5.27 -13.83
CA ALA A 157 18.94 -4.16 -13.55
C ALA A 157 19.83 -4.42 -12.32
N ILE A 158 19.30 -5.05 -11.26
CA ILE A 158 20.10 -5.47 -10.10
C ILE A 158 21.13 -6.53 -10.50
N LYS A 159 20.74 -7.48 -11.37
CA LYS A 159 21.64 -8.53 -11.86
C LYS A 159 22.86 -7.94 -12.58
N LYS A 160 22.67 -6.90 -13.40
CA LYS A 160 23.76 -6.20 -14.10
C LYS A 160 24.78 -5.54 -13.17
N VAL A 161 24.35 -5.14 -11.97
CA VAL A 161 25.24 -4.57 -10.95
C VAL A 161 25.70 -5.59 -9.90
N ASP A 162 25.31 -6.87 -10.07
CA ASP A 162 25.64 -7.98 -9.17
C ASP A 162 25.21 -7.71 -7.70
N GLY A 163 24.07 -7.05 -7.53
CA GLY A 163 23.55 -6.65 -6.21
C GLY A 163 24.36 -5.58 -5.48
N ASN A 164 25.44 -5.06 -6.08
CA ASN A 164 26.31 -4.09 -5.42
C ASN A 164 25.60 -2.76 -5.17
N ASN A 165 25.71 -2.23 -3.94
CA ASN A 165 25.05 -1.00 -3.49
C ASN A 165 23.51 -1.04 -3.54
N VAL A 166 22.87 -2.22 -3.64
CA VAL A 166 21.40 -2.34 -3.70
C VAL A 166 20.87 -3.16 -2.52
N ALA A 167 19.84 -2.63 -1.85
CA ALA A 167 19.00 -3.40 -0.92
C ALA A 167 17.56 -3.42 -1.44
N ILE A 168 16.89 -4.57 -1.32
CA ILE A 168 15.53 -4.78 -1.82
C ILE A 168 14.67 -5.53 -0.81
N PHE A 169 13.42 -5.08 -0.61
CA PHE A 169 12.45 -5.78 0.21
C PHE A 169 11.01 -5.49 -0.23
N ASP A 170 10.07 -6.33 0.21
CA ASP A 170 8.65 -6.19 -0.07
C ASP A 170 7.94 -5.41 1.04
N ALA A 171 7.16 -4.40 0.67
CA ALA A 171 6.27 -3.68 1.58
C ALA A 171 5.17 -4.60 2.14
N HIS A 172 4.58 -4.16 3.25
CA HIS A 172 3.52 -4.88 3.94
C HIS A 172 2.51 -3.88 4.52
N ALA A 173 1.26 -4.33 4.71
CA ALA A 173 0.19 -3.52 5.29
C ALA A 173 0.46 -3.18 6.77
N ASP A 174 1.04 -4.14 7.51
CA ASP A 174 1.41 -4.01 8.92
C ASP A 174 2.81 -3.37 9.06
N PRO A 175 2.94 -2.21 9.73
CA PRO A 175 4.21 -1.54 9.99
C PRO A 175 5.25 -2.39 10.74
N GLU A 176 4.84 -3.30 11.63
CA GLU A 176 5.78 -4.18 12.35
C GLU A 176 6.44 -5.19 11.41
N ILE A 177 5.66 -5.75 10.50
CA ILE A 177 6.20 -6.64 9.47
C ILE A 177 7.07 -5.85 8.49
N PHE A 178 6.71 -4.61 8.18
CA PHE A 178 7.55 -3.72 7.38
C PHE A 178 8.90 -3.48 8.07
N ARG A 179 8.90 -3.16 9.38
CA ARG A 179 10.11 -3.00 10.20
C ARG A 179 11.00 -4.24 10.11
N ILE A 180 10.45 -5.44 10.33
CA ILE A 180 11.22 -6.69 10.29
C ILE A 180 11.86 -6.90 8.90
N ARG A 181 11.11 -6.65 7.82
CA ARG A 181 11.62 -6.81 6.44
C ARG A 181 12.70 -5.79 6.09
N LEU A 182 12.53 -4.54 6.52
CA LEU A 182 13.55 -3.50 6.37
C LEU A 182 14.83 -3.88 7.13
N GLY A 183 14.71 -4.30 8.38
CA GLY A 183 15.84 -4.74 9.19
C GLY A 183 16.58 -5.91 8.56
N LYS A 184 15.85 -6.92 8.05
CA LYS A 184 16.46 -8.04 7.33
C LYS A 184 17.19 -7.61 6.06
N ALA A 185 16.62 -6.69 5.29
CA ALA A 185 17.23 -6.20 4.05
C ALA A 185 18.44 -5.30 4.29
N LEU A 186 18.53 -4.66 5.46
CA LEU A 186 19.66 -3.83 5.85
C LEU A 186 20.63 -4.53 6.80
N ASP A 187 20.44 -5.81 7.14
CA ASP A 187 21.15 -6.52 8.22
C ASP A 187 21.22 -5.70 9.52
N PHE A 188 20.06 -5.15 9.93
CA PHE A 188 19.90 -4.27 11.09
C PHE A 188 18.94 -4.88 12.11
N ALA A 189 19.42 -5.07 13.34
CA ALA A 189 18.74 -5.82 14.41
C ALA A 189 17.99 -4.95 15.43
N TYR A 190 17.83 -3.63 15.21
CA TYR A 190 17.06 -2.74 16.12
C TYR A 190 17.47 -2.81 17.61
N ASN A 191 18.77 -3.01 17.87
CA ASN A 191 19.32 -3.22 19.21
C ASN A 191 18.72 -4.44 19.96
N GLU A 192 18.08 -5.37 19.27
CA GLU A 192 17.60 -6.64 19.82
C GLU A 192 18.78 -7.59 20.12
N ASP A 193 19.91 -7.42 19.43
CA ASP A 193 21.16 -8.15 19.66
C ASP A 193 22.14 -7.43 20.61
N TYR A 194 21.77 -6.25 21.14
CA TYR A 194 22.59 -5.48 22.07
C TYR A 194 22.43 -6.04 23.49
N ILE A 195 23.49 -6.58 24.09
CA ILE A 195 23.45 -7.18 25.45
C ILE A 195 23.04 -6.15 26.50
N GLY A 196 23.39 -4.87 26.33
CA GLY A 196 22.97 -3.81 27.25
C GLY A 196 21.45 -3.58 27.26
N SER A 197 20.71 -4.11 26.28
CA SER A 197 19.24 -4.11 26.30
C SER A 197 18.67 -5.04 27.36
N LEU A 198 19.41 -6.08 27.80
CA LEU A 198 18.99 -6.97 28.90
C LEU A 198 18.93 -6.23 30.25
N PHE A 199 19.70 -5.15 30.39
CA PHE A 199 19.75 -4.31 31.59
C PHE A 199 18.94 -3.01 31.45
N SER A 200 18.28 -2.82 30.31
CA SER A 200 17.46 -1.65 30.02
C SER A 200 16.02 -2.11 29.75
N ILE A 201 15.13 -1.94 30.73
CA ILE A 201 13.70 -2.10 30.52
C ILE A 201 13.29 -0.99 29.54
N ARG A 202 13.11 -1.33 28.27
CA ARG A 202 12.60 -0.38 27.26
C ARG A 202 11.23 0.09 27.73
N GLY A 203 11.08 1.39 27.90
CA GLY A 203 9.78 1.98 28.23
C GLY A 203 8.78 1.77 27.09
N PRO A 204 7.47 1.69 27.36
CA PRO A 204 6.42 1.46 26.35
C PRO A 204 6.33 2.56 25.27
N ARG A 205 7.08 3.67 25.40
CA ARG A 205 7.15 4.77 24.43
C ARG A 205 8.25 4.62 23.37
N ASP A 206 9.23 3.72 23.58
CA ASP A 206 10.44 3.63 22.75
C ASP A 206 10.38 2.57 21.63
N THR A 207 9.22 1.93 21.42
CA THR A 207 9.08 0.70 20.63
C THR A 207 7.91 0.76 19.64
N THR A 208 7.77 1.84 18.87
CA THR A 208 6.83 1.80 17.73
C THR A 208 7.58 1.46 16.46
N ALA A 209 6.95 0.67 15.58
CA ALA A 209 7.53 0.31 14.29
C ALA A 209 8.06 1.51 13.50
N LEU A 210 7.31 2.63 13.49
CA LEU A 210 7.69 3.84 12.76
C LEU A 210 8.98 4.46 13.31
N LEU A 211 9.16 4.52 14.63
CA LEU A 211 10.40 5.03 15.23
C LEU A 211 11.60 4.12 14.95
N ASP A 212 11.39 2.82 14.92
CA ASP A 212 12.45 1.87 14.58
C ASP A 212 12.84 1.96 13.10
N ILE A 213 11.86 2.11 12.20
CA ILE A 213 12.10 2.38 10.77
C ILE A 213 12.90 3.68 10.60
N GLU A 214 12.53 4.75 11.31
CA GLU A 214 13.26 6.02 11.35
C GLU A 214 14.73 5.83 11.81
N ARG A 215 14.94 5.07 12.89
CA ARG A 215 16.29 4.73 13.40
C ARG A 215 17.12 3.95 12.38
N ALA A 216 16.51 3.00 11.67
CA ALA A 216 17.19 2.25 10.62
C ALA A 216 17.66 3.17 9.47
N PHE A 217 16.81 4.10 9.03
CA PHE A 217 17.20 5.09 8.01
C PHE A 217 18.29 6.05 8.49
N ASN A 218 18.27 6.48 9.75
CA ASN A 218 19.33 7.32 10.31
C ASN A 218 20.67 6.57 10.35
N LYS A 219 20.67 5.26 10.67
CA LYS A 219 21.87 4.43 10.61
C LYS A 219 22.35 4.17 9.18
N LEU A 220 21.42 4.05 8.24
CA LEU A 220 21.75 3.95 6.83
C LEU A 220 22.38 5.24 6.30
N GLU A 221 21.92 6.40 6.74
CA GLU A 221 22.51 7.69 6.40
C GLU A 221 23.96 7.79 6.92
N GLU A 222 24.20 7.41 8.18
CA GLU A 222 25.53 7.32 8.77
C GLU A 222 26.46 6.41 7.94
N LEU A 223 25.95 5.24 7.52
CA LEU A 223 26.68 4.32 6.64
C LEU A 223 26.99 4.95 5.28
N ALA A 224 26.03 5.60 4.64
CA ALA A 224 26.21 6.21 3.32
C ALA A 224 27.26 7.33 3.37
N VAL A 225 27.23 8.20 4.39
CA VAL A 225 28.25 9.23 4.63
C VAL A 225 29.62 8.61 4.85
N ARG A 226 29.70 7.53 5.65
CA ARG A 226 30.96 6.81 5.90
C ARG A 226 31.53 6.23 4.62
N ARG A 227 30.73 5.54 3.79
CA ARG A 227 31.18 4.96 2.51
C ARG A 227 31.72 6.04 1.57
N ARG A 228 31.08 7.20 1.53
CA ARG A 228 31.50 8.33 0.70
C ARG A 228 32.80 8.99 1.21
N THR A 229 32.85 9.30 2.50
CA THR A 229 34.02 9.95 3.13
C THR A 229 35.25 9.05 3.12
N SER A 230 35.08 7.73 3.28
CA SER A 230 36.17 6.76 3.20
C SER A 230 36.60 6.43 1.76
N GLY A 231 35.96 7.00 0.73
CA GLY A 231 36.28 6.73 -0.67
C GLY A 231 35.94 5.31 -1.14
N LYS A 232 35.10 4.58 -0.40
CA LYS A 232 34.73 3.19 -0.70
C LYS A 232 33.81 3.09 -1.92
N SER A 233 32.89 4.06 -2.07
CA SER A 233 31.98 4.19 -3.21
C SER A 233 31.53 5.65 -3.33
N ASP A 234 31.58 6.22 -4.53
CA ASP A 234 30.96 7.53 -4.82
C ASP A 234 29.50 7.37 -5.30
N ASN A 235 29.09 6.15 -5.66
CA ASN A 235 27.72 5.87 -6.05
C ASN A 235 26.79 5.86 -4.82
N PRO A 236 25.57 6.41 -4.92
CA PRO A 236 24.58 6.35 -3.87
C PRO A 236 24.16 4.90 -3.59
N LEU A 237 23.69 4.65 -2.36
CA LEU A 237 23.03 3.39 -2.04
C LEU A 237 21.63 3.37 -2.67
N ILE A 238 21.18 2.23 -3.15
CA ILE A 238 19.86 2.06 -3.75
C ILE A 238 19.00 1.23 -2.80
N ILE A 239 17.82 1.75 -2.45
CA ILE A 239 16.80 0.99 -1.72
C ILE A 239 15.60 0.80 -2.62
N ILE A 240 15.16 -0.44 -2.76
CA ILE A 240 13.99 -0.79 -3.57
C ILE A 240 12.91 -1.35 -2.67
N ILE A 241 11.78 -0.63 -2.60
CA ILE A 241 10.59 -1.02 -1.86
C ILE A 241 9.59 -1.58 -2.86
N ASN A 242 9.51 -2.90 -2.95
CA ASN A 242 8.58 -3.59 -3.83
C ASN A 242 7.17 -3.63 -3.25
N HIS A 243 6.18 -3.72 -4.14
CA HIS A 243 4.77 -3.87 -3.78
C HIS A 243 4.28 -2.78 -2.81
N SER A 244 4.70 -1.52 -3.01
CA SER A 244 4.34 -0.39 -2.13
C SER A 244 2.83 -0.21 -1.98
N HIS A 245 2.05 -0.64 -2.97
CA HIS A 245 0.58 -0.69 -2.93
C HIS A 245 0.00 -1.59 -1.83
N LEU A 246 0.78 -2.50 -1.23
CA LEU A 246 0.34 -3.32 -0.10
C LEU A 246 0.23 -2.52 1.21
N ILE A 247 0.86 -1.35 1.30
CA ILE A 247 0.61 -0.40 2.38
C ILE A 247 -0.87 -0.04 2.29
N LYS A 248 -1.63 -0.10 3.38
CA LYS A 248 -3.06 0.25 3.31
C LYS A 248 -3.23 1.76 3.47
N GLU A 249 -4.28 2.31 2.86
CA GLU A 249 -4.70 3.69 3.14
C GLU A 249 -5.46 3.78 4.47
N ASN A 250 -4.86 3.23 5.54
CA ASN A 250 -5.30 3.45 6.91
C ASN A 250 -4.38 4.47 7.59
N GLU A 251 -4.73 4.89 8.81
CA GLU A 251 -3.96 5.92 9.52
C GLU A 251 -2.48 5.56 9.67
N GLU A 252 -2.16 4.30 9.98
CA GLU A 252 -0.79 3.82 10.14
C GLU A 252 -0.03 3.75 8.81
N GLY A 253 -0.66 3.24 7.74
CA GLY A 253 -0.04 3.12 6.43
C GLY A 253 0.20 4.46 5.77
N VAL A 254 -0.69 5.44 5.98
CA VAL A 254 -0.46 6.83 5.55
C VAL A 254 0.74 7.43 6.28
N LYS A 255 0.84 7.27 7.61
CA LYS A 255 2.00 7.73 8.38
C LYS A 255 3.30 7.05 7.94
N LEU A 256 3.26 5.75 7.64
CA LEU A 256 4.40 5.01 7.12
C LEU A 256 4.84 5.55 5.75
N LEU A 257 3.90 5.76 4.82
CA LEU A 257 4.22 6.27 3.49
C LEU A 257 4.78 7.70 3.55
N GLU A 258 4.23 8.55 4.42
CA GLU A 258 4.75 9.90 4.67
C GLU A 258 6.18 9.88 5.23
N LEU A 259 6.47 8.98 6.19
CA LEU A 259 7.83 8.78 6.75
C LEU A 259 8.82 8.38 5.64
N LEU A 260 8.45 7.38 4.83
CA LEU A 260 9.27 6.92 3.72
C LEU A 260 9.52 8.03 2.69
N GLN A 261 8.50 8.83 2.40
CA GLN A 261 8.63 9.96 1.49
C GLN A 261 9.59 11.03 2.03
N GLN A 262 9.46 11.42 3.30
CA GLN A 262 10.34 12.40 3.93
C GLN A 262 11.81 11.94 3.88
N LYS A 263 12.06 10.65 4.12
CA LYS A 263 13.39 10.06 4.00
C LYS A 263 13.88 9.99 2.56
N ALA A 264 13.02 9.62 1.62
CA ALA A 264 13.36 9.61 0.20
C ALA A 264 13.77 11.01 -0.30
N GLU A 265 13.03 12.06 0.09
CA GLU A 265 13.35 13.45 -0.25
C GLU A 265 14.69 13.89 0.34
N THR A 266 14.92 13.63 1.62
CA THR A 266 16.14 14.05 2.32
C THR A 266 17.38 13.33 1.80
N LEU A 267 17.32 12.00 1.66
CA LEU A 267 18.47 11.18 1.28
C LEU A 267 18.82 11.25 -0.21
N SER A 268 17.81 11.43 -1.07
CA SER A 268 18.05 11.68 -2.49
C SER A 268 18.61 13.09 -2.71
N GLY A 269 18.14 14.09 -1.96
CA GLY A 269 18.66 15.45 -1.98
C GLY A 269 20.14 15.56 -1.57
N SER A 270 20.59 14.72 -0.63
CA SER A 270 22.01 14.66 -0.21
C SER A 270 22.90 13.78 -1.11
N LEU A 271 22.31 13.17 -2.15
CA LEU A 271 22.98 12.23 -3.06
C LEU A 271 23.56 10.99 -2.35
N LEU A 272 23.00 10.62 -1.20
CA LEU A 272 23.47 9.49 -0.39
C LEU A 272 22.72 8.20 -0.71
N VAL A 273 21.39 8.30 -0.83
CA VAL A 273 20.52 7.14 -1.08
C VAL A 273 19.46 7.50 -2.11
N THR A 274 19.24 6.61 -3.07
CA THR A 274 18.13 6.68 -4.02
C THR A 274 17.09 5.62 -3.65
N MET A 275 15.87 6.04 -3.36
CA MET A 275 14.75 5.13 -3.09
C MET A 275 13.92 4.89 -4.34
N ILE A 276 13.51 3.64 -4.56
CA ILE A 276 12.62 3.23 -5.66
C ILE A 276 11.39 2.57 -5.05
N PHE A 277 10.23 3.21 -5.21
CA PHE A 277 8.93 2.66 -4.86
C PHE A 277 8.36 1.93 -6.08
N ASN A 278 7.87 0.71 -5.90
CA ASN A 278 7.24 -0.05 -6.99
C ASN A 278 5.80 -0.37 -6.60
N SER A 279 4.87 0.30 -7.27
CA SER A 279 3.44 0.26 -6.95
C SER A 279 2.62 -0.14 -8.16
N ASP A 280 1.64 -1.01 -7.95
CA ASP A 280 0.62 -1.35 -8.93
C ASP A 280 -0.51 -0.32 -8.88
N ASP A 281 -0.73 0.37 -7.76
CA ASP A 281 -1.91 1.23 -7.56
C ASP A 281 -1.58 2.73 -7.67
N TYR A 282 -2.55 3.51 -8.12
CA TYR A 282 -2.48 4.96 -8.30
C TYR A 282 -2.46 5.75 -6.99
N TRP A 283 -3.09 5.24 -5.92
CA TRP A 283 -3.21 6.00 -4.66
C TRP A 283 -1.85 6.33 -4.03
N ILE A 284 -0.84 5.46 -4.21
CA ILE A 284 0.56 5.72 -3.81
C ILE A 284 1.09 6.98 -4.50
N TYR A 285 0.88 7.11 -5.81
CA TYR A 285 1.26 8.30 -6.55
C TYR A 285 0.52 9.54 -6.06
N GLU A 286 -0.80 9.44 -5.84
CA GLU A 286 -1.60 10.55 -5.35
C GLU A 286 -1.08 11.10 -4.00
N LYS A 287 -0.66 10.22 -3.08
CA LYS A 287 -0.06 10.63 -1.81
C LYS A 287 1.33 11.23 -2.01
N LEU A 288 2.21 10.54 -2.74
CA LEU A 288 3.58 10.99 -2.97
C LEU A 288 3.65 12.32 -3.75
N LYS A 289 2.68 12.60 -4.63
CA LYS A 289 2.63 13.86 -5.38
C LYS A 289 2.47 15.10 -4.48
N ARG A 290 1.91 14.96 -3.26
CA ARG A 290 1.64 16.10 -2.36
C ARG A 290 2.89 16.77 -1.82
N ILE A 291 3.91 15.97 -1.48
CA ILE A 291 5.17 16.43 -0.86
C ILE A 291 6.35 16.28 -1.84
N GLY A 292 6.14 15.61 -2.99
CA GLY A 292 7.17 15.23 -3.94
C GLY A 292 7.72 16.39 -4.76
N THR A 293 8.90 16.89 -4.39
CA THR A 293 9.70 17.82 -5.19
C THR A 293 10.74 17.11 -6.06
N ARG A 294 11.23 15.94 -5.60
CA ARG A 294 12.25 15.13 -6.28
C ARG A 294 11.73 13.79 -6.79
N LEU A 295 10.42 13.61 -6.77
CA LEU A 295 9.74 12.42 -7.26
C LEU A 295 9.77 12.37 -8.80
N GLU A 296 10.33 11.31 -9.36
CA GLU A 296 10.18 10.98 -10.77
C GLU A 296 9.32 9.71 -10.92
N VAL A 297 8.32 9.78 -11.80
CA VAL A 297 7.44 8.65 -12.07
C VAL A 297 7.85 7.98 -13.37
N ILE A 298 8.17 6.69 -13.29
CA ILE A 298 8.48 5.87 -14.46
C ILE A 298 7.29 4.97 -14.71
N ASN A 299 6.61 5.22 -15.81
CA ASN A 299 5.42 4.48 -16.18
C ASN A 299 5.74 3.32 -17.12
N LEU A 300 5.25 2.13 -16.77
CA LEU A 300 5.51 0.89 -17.47
C LEU A 300 4.27 0.46 -18.23
N ARG A 301 4.38 0.51 -19.55
CA ARG A 301 3.33 0.15 -20.50
C ARG A 301 3.38 -1.33 -20.91
N ASP A 302 2.26 -1.78 -21.44
CA ASP A 302 2.18 -3.01 -22.23
C ASP A 302 3.03 -2.94 -23.50
N PHE A 303 3.37 -4.10 -24.05
CA PHE A 303 4.11 -4.18 -25.31
C PHE A 303 3.25 -3.67 -26.48
N ASN A 304 3.88 -2.99 -27.44
CA ASN A 304 3.22 -2.70 -28.72
C ASN A 304 3.06 -3.98 -29.56
N ARG A 305 2.37 -3.90 -30.69
CA ARG A 305 2.10 -5.06 -31.55
C ARG A 305 3.39 -5.73 -32.03
N LYS A 306 4.40 -4.96 -32.45
CA LYS A 306 5.68 -5.49 -32.97
C LYS A 306 6.49 -6.21 -31.88
N GLU A 307 6.56 -5.59 -30.70
CA GLU A 307 7.18 -6.16 -29.50
C GLU A 307 6.46 -7.45 -29.11
N THR A 308 5.13 -7.45 -29.12
CA THR A 308 4.31 -8.61 -28.76
C THR A 308 4.55 -9.80 -29.68
N ILE A 309 4.56 -9.60 -31.01
CA ILE A 309 4.82 -10.68 -31.98
C ILE A 309 6.21 -11.29 -31.72
N SER A 310 7.22 -10.45 -31.49
CA SER A 310 8.59 -10.89 -31.22
C SER A 310 8.67 -11.71 -29.92
N VAL A 311 8.03 -11.22 -28.86
CA VAL A 311 7.95 -11.90 -27.56
C VAL A 311 7.22 -13.23 -27.66
N LEU A 312 6.08 -13.28 -28.37
CA LEU A 312 5.28 -14.50 -28.52
C LEU A 312 6.06 -15.59 -29.24
N LYS A 313 6.66 -15.28 -30.40
CA LYS A 313 7.47 -16.26 -31.15
C LYS A 313 8.64 -16.78 -30.32
N PHE A 314 9.29 -15.89 -29.58
CA PHE A 314 10.42 -16.23 -28.71
C PHE A 314 9.99 -17.17 -27.56
N ILE A 315 8.99 -16.78 -26.77
CA ILE A 315 8.50 -17.60 -25.64
C ILE A 315 7.99 -18.95 -26.16
N ARG A 316 7.25 -18.94 -27.27
CA ARG A 316 6.74 -20.16 -27.90
C ARG A 316 7.85 -21.10 -28.31
N GLY A 317 8.88 -20.60 -28.98
CA GLY A 317 10.02 -21.41 -29.43
C GLY A 317 10.81 -22.06 -28.29
N LYS A 318 10.73 -21.53 -27.07
CA LYS A 318 11.33 -22.14 -25.88
C LYS A 318 10.51 -23.32 -25.35
N PHE A 319 9.19 -23.17 -25.22
CA PHE A 319 8.33 -24.25 -24.71
C PHE A 319 8.00 -25.31 -25.76
N TYR A 320 7.95 -24.88 -27.03
CA TYR A 320 7.65 -25.72 -28.19
C TYR A 320 8.67 -25.42 -29.29
N PRO A 321 9.87 -26.02 -29.22
CA PRO A 321 10.90 -25.84 -30.24
C PRO A 321 10.36 -26.19 -31.63
N PRO A 322 10.49 -25.30 -32.65
CA PRO A 322 9.94 -25.54 -33.98
C PRO A 322 10.48 -26.80 -34.67
N LYS A 323 11.67 -27.26 -34.25
CA LYS A 323 12.29 -28.50 -34.73
C LYS A 323 11.54 -29.75 -34.28
N GLU A 324 10.95 -29.71 -33.09
CA GLU A 324 10.24 -30.84 -32.48
C GLU A 324 8.72 -30.75 -32.72
N TRP A 325 8.19 -29.52 -32.78
CA TRP A 325 6.75 -29.26 -32.86
C TRP A 325 6.42 -28.22 -33.95
N PRO A 326 6.58 -28.56 -35.25
CA PRO A 326 6.33 -27.62 -36.35
C PRO A 326 4.88 -27.13 -36.39
N ASP A 327 3.92 -27.99 -36.03
CA ASP A 327 2.48 -27.67 -36.06
C ASP A 327 2.05 -26.66 -34.98
N LEU A 328 2.87 -26.49 -33.93
CA LEU A 328 2.60 -25.58 -32.80
C LEU A 328 3.35 -24.25 -32.91
N ALA A 329 4.13 -24.05 -33.99
CA ALA A 329 4.80 -22.80 -34.27
C ALA A 329 3.78 -21.70 -34.60
N LEU A 330 4.02 -20.48 -34.10
CA LEU A 330 3.10 -19.36 -34.30
C LEU A 330 3.42 -18.62 -35.61
N SER A 331 2.43 -18.55 -36.51
CA SER A 331 2.45 -17.65 -37.66
C SER A 331 2.25 -16.19 -37.21
N ASP A 332 2.67 -15.24 -38.05
CA ASP A 332 2.47 -13.82 -37.79
C ASP A 332 0.98 -13.44 -37.72
N GLU A 333 0.13 -14.11 -38.48
CA GLU A 333 -1.32 -13.94 -38.43
C GLU A 333 -1.88 -14.35 -37.07
N THR A 334 -1.50 -15.54 -36.57
CA THR A 334 -1.93 -16.01 -35.24
C THR A 334 -1.40 -15.09 -34.14
N CYS A 335 -0.15 -14.61 -34.23
CA CYS A 335 0.37 -13.62 -33.27
C CYS A 335 -0.44 -12.31 -33.28
N ASN A 336 -0.86 -11.83 -34.46
CA ASN A 336 -1.71 -10.65 -34.58
C ASN A 336 -3.11 -10.88 -34.00
N GLN A 337 -3.68 -12.07 -34.19
CA GLN A 337 -4.94 -12.47 -33.57
C GLN A 337 -4.83 -12.49 -32.04
N ILE A 338 -3.75 -13.08 -31.50
CA ILE A 338 -3.48 -13.09 -30.04
C ILE A 338 -3.40 -11.65 -29.52
N TYR A 339 -2.64 -10.77 -30.16
CA TYR A 339 -2.54 -9.37 -29.75
C TYR A 339 -3.91 -8.67 -29.77
N ASN A 340 -4.75 -8.97 -30.75
CA ASN A 340 -6.09 -8.41 -30.81
C ASN A 340 -6.98 -8.89 -29.64
N LEU A 341 -6.80 -10.13 -29.19
CA LEU A 341 -7.59 -10.72 -28.11
C LEU A 341 -7.14 -10.26 -26.71
N ILE A 342 -5.83 -10.28 -26.44
CA ILE A 342 -5.31 -10.10 -25.07
C ILE A 342 -4.39 -8.90 -24.88
N GLY A 343 -4.09 -8.14 -25.94
CA GLY A 343 -3.17 -7.02 -25.90
C GLY A 343 -1.71 -7.44 -25.73
N GLY A 344 -0.88 -6.50 -25.26
CA GLY A 344 0.57 -6.67 -25.11
C GLY A 344 1.05 -6.97 -23.69
N ARG A 345 0.15 -7.37 -22.78
CA ARG A 345 0.50 -7.57 -21.37
C ARG A 345 1.41 -8.79 -21.19
N PRO A 346 2.64 -8.63 -20.66
CA PRO A 346 3.61 -9.73 -20.52
C PRO A 346 3.09 -10.95 -19.76
N GLN A 347 2.31 -10.73 -18.69
CA GLN A 347 1.70 -11.83 -17.94
C GLN A 347 0.78 -12.68 -18.83
N HIS A 348 -0.09 -12.05 -19.63
CA HIS A 348 -0.99 -12.75 -20.54
C HIS A 348 -0.22 -13.46 -21.64
N LEU A 349 0.78 -12.80 -22.24
CA LEU A 349 1.62 -13.39 -23.29
C LEU A 349 2.37 -14.63 -22.79
N SER A 350 2.93 -14.56 -21.58
CA SER A 350 3.64 -15.67 -20.94
C SER A 350 2.71 -16.84 -20.63
N GLN A 351 1.46 -16.55 -20.21
CA GLN A 351 0.44 -17.57 -19.98
C GLN A 351 0.05 -18.26 -21.29
N VAL A 352 -0.43 -17.50 -22.29
CA VAL A 352 -0.94 -18.04 -23.56
C VAL A 352 0.12 -18.84 -24.31
N SER A 353 1.38 -18.37 -24.32
CA SER A 353 2.46 -19.03 -25.06
C SER A 353 2.74 -20.46 -24.60
N ARG A 354 2.36 -20.82 -23.37
CA ARG A 354 2.57 -22.16 -22.78
C ARG A 354 1.47 -23.17 -23.12
N HIS A 355 0.31 -22.72 -23.62
CA HIS A 355 -0.82 -23.62 -23.90
C HIS A 355 -0.75 -24.16 -25.32
N GLY A 356 -1.07 -25.45 -25.53
CA GLY A 356 -1.13 -26.04 -26.87
C GLY A 356 -2.03 -25.24 -27.82
N ASN A 357 -3.28 -24.98 -27.40
CA ASN A 357 -4.22 -24.12 -28.12
C ASN A 357 -4.20 -22.69 -27.57
N VAL A 358 -3.52 -21.78 -28.28
CA VAL A 358 -3.32 -20.39 -27.89
C VAL A 358 -4.60 -19.55 -27.94
N ILE A 359 -5.48 -19.79 -28.93
CA ILE A 359 -6.72 -19.01 -29.08
C ILE A 359 -7.70 -19.37 -27.96
N LYS A 360 -7.83 -20.65 -27.63
CA LYS A 360 -8.63 -21.09 -26.47
C LYS A 360 -8.11 -20.45 -25.19
N ALA A 361 -6.79 -20.45 -24.97
CA ALA A 361 -6.19 -19.82 -23.80
C ALA A 361 -6.44 -18.29 -23.73
N CYS A 362 -6.53 -17.60 -24.88
CA CYS A 362 -6.92 -16.19 -24.92
C CYS A 362 -8.37 -15.99 -24.44
N HIS A 363 -9.31 -16.80 -24.92
CA HIS A 363 -10.70 -16.74 -24.47
C HIS A 363 -10.84 -17.07 -22.98
N GLU A 364 -10.10 -18.06 -22.47
CA GLU A 364 -10.08 -18.37 -21.03
C GLU A 364 -9.58 -17.19 -20.17
N ILE A 365 -8.69 -16.32 -20.70
CA ILE A 365 -8.29 -15.09 -20.00
C ILE A 365 -9.45 -14.09 -19.97
N ILE A 366 -10.12 -13.88 -21.10
CA ILE A 366 -11.29 -12.99 -21.20
C ILE A 366 -12.42 -13.45 -20.26
N ASP A 367 -12.71 -14.75 -20.25
CA ASP A 367 -13.74 -15.35 -19.38
C ASP A 367 -13.40 -15.20 -17.89
N ARG A 368 -12.11 -15.28 -17.54
CA ARG A 368 -11.62 -15.03 -16.18
C ARG A 368 -11.82 -13.58 -15.76
N GLU A 369 -11.49 -12.61 -16.61
CA GLU A 369 -11.74 -11.18 -16.32
C GLU A 369 -13.23 -10.87 -16.21
N LYS A 370 -14.05 -11.45 -17.08
CA LYS A 370 -15.51 -11.33 -17.03
C LYS A 370 -16.10 -11.87 -15.74
N THR A 371 -15.68 -13.07 -15.35
CA THR A 371 -16.10 -13.71 -14.11
C THR A 371 -15.63 -12.91 -12.90
N TRP A 372 -14.39 -12.40 -12.92
CA TRP A 372 -13.86 -11.53 -11.89
C TRP A 372 -14.70 -10.26 -11.72
N PHE A 373 -14.97 -9.54 -12.82
CA PHE A 373 -15.76 -8.31 -12.78
C PHE A 373 -17.20 -8.56 -12.30
N LEU A 374 -17.87 -9.61 -12.78
CA LEU A 374 -19.23 -9.95 -12.33
C LEU A 374 -19.27 -10.41 -10.86
N ASN A 375 -18.24 -11.08 -10.37
CA ASN A 375 -18.15 -11.46 -8.96
C ASN A 375 -17.93 -10.26 -8.02
N GLN A 376 -17.29 -9.20 -8.50
CA GLN A 376 -17.02 -7.99 -7.71
C GLN A 376 -18.12 -6.92 -7.85
N CYS A 377 -18.70 -6.79 -9.04
CA CYS A 377 -19.58 -5.68 -9.42
C CYS A 377 -20.91 -6.15 -10.04
N GLY A 378 -21.38 -7.35 -9.69
CA GLY A 378 -22.64 -7.89 -10.20
C GLY A 378 -23.86 -7.05 -9.80
N LEU A 379 -24.74 -6.76 -10.76
CA LEU A 379 -25.99 -6.04 -10.53
C LEU A 379 -26.99 -6.92 -9.77
N LEU A 380 -27.71 -6.31 -8.82
CA LEU A 380 -28.72 -6.99 -8.00
C LEU A 380 -30.15 -6.79 -8.53
N GLY A 381 -30.42 -5.73 -9.29
CA GLY A 381 -31.76 -5.43 -9.81
C GLY A 381 -32.73 -4.89 -8.76
N GLU A 382 -34.02 -4.94 -9.08
CA GLU A 382 -35.11 -4.42 -8.25
C GLU A 382 -35.27 -5.17 -6.90
N GLU A 383 -34.96 -6.46 -6.89
CA GLU A 383 -35.07 -7.34 -5.71
C GLU A 383 -33.98 -7.08 -4.64
N MET A 384 -33.12 -6.08 -4.85
CA MET A 384 -32.07 -5.71 -3.89
C MET A 384 -32.66 -5.30 -2.54
N ASP A 385 -32.18 -5.91 -1.46
CA ASP A 385 -32.54 -5.57 -0.08
C ASP A 385 -31.82 -4.29 0.40
N ASP A 386 -32.44 -3.59 1.35
CA ASP A 386 -31.93 -2.34 1.94
C ASP A 386 -30.58 -2.55 2.65
N ASP A 387 -30.38 -3.73 3.25
CA ASP A 387 -29.15 -4.09 3.96
C ASP A 387 -27.92 -4.23 3.03
N VAL A 388 -28.14 -4.41 1.73
CA VAL A 388 -27.08 -4.64 0.72
C VAL A 388 -26.83 -3.38 -0.13
N MET A 389 -27.45 -2.26 0.23
CA MET A 389 -27.42 -1.01 -0.53
C MET A 389 -26.00 -0.49 -0.84
N GLU A 390 -25.02 -0.65 0.05
CA GLU A 390 -23.64 -0.20 -0.21
C GLU A 390 -22.96 -1.02 -1.32
N TYR A 391 -23.20 -2.34 -1.38
CA TYR A 391 -22.74 -3.17 -2.49
C TYR A 391 -23.49 -2.83 -3.79
N GLY A 392 -24.79 -2.51 -3.70
CA GLY A 392 -25.56 -2.00 -4.83
C GLY A 392 -24.97 -0.74 -5.45
N LYS A 393 -24.60 0.25 -4.61
CA LYS A 393 -23.91 1.48 -5.04
C LYS A 393 -22.55 1.19 -5.65
N PHE A 394 -21.79 0.29 -5.04
CA PHE A 394 -20.48 -0.14 -5.54
C PHE A 394 -20.57 -0.79 -6.92
N SER A 395 -21.51 -1.73 -7.11
CA SER A 395 -21.70 -2.41 -8.39
C SER A 395 -22.25 -1.48 -9.47
N LEU A 396 -23.23 -0.65 -9.11
CA LEU A 396 -23.84 0.32 -10.01
C LEU A 396 -22.84 1.33 -10.56
N SER A 397 -22.00 1.91 -9.68
CA SER A 397 -20.98 2.88 -10.06
C SER A 397 -19.96 2.30 -11.05
N ALA A 398 -19.55 1.04 -10.85
CA ALA A 398 -18.67 0.33 -11.78
C ALA A 398 -19.34 0.07 -13.13
N MET A 399 -20.60 -0.39 -13.13
CA MET A 399 -21.36 -0.72 -14.33
C MET A 399 -21.67 0.50 -15.19
N LEU A 400 -21.94 1.66 -14.58
CA LEU A 400 -22.11 2.93 -15.31
C LEU A 400 -20.84 3.34 -16.05
N LEU A 401 -19.67 3.26 -15.38
CA LEU A 401 -18.39 3.58 -16.01
C LEU A 401 -18.03 2.56 -17.10
N MET A 402 -18.29 1.28 -16.85
CA MET A 402 -18.13 0.20 -17.82
C MET A 402 -18.96 0.45 -19.09
N ARG A 403 -20.25 0.79 -18.93
CA ARG A 403 -21.16 1.10 -20.05
C ARG A 403 -20.64 2.26 -20.88
N GLU A 404 -20.17 3.34 -20.24
CA GLU A 404 -19.60 4.48 -20.95
C GLU A 404 -18.37 4.08 -21.79
N PHE A 405 -17.44 3.30 -21.22
CA PHE A 405 -16.28 2.83 -21.98
C PHE A 405 -16.67 1.97 -23.17
N VAL A 406 -17.65 1.08 -23.01
CA VAL A 406 -18.17 0.26 -24.11
C VAL A 406 -18.78 1.12 -25.21
N GLU A 407 -19.61 2.11 -24.85
CA GLU A 407 -20.18 3.04 -25.83
C GLU A 407 -19.11 3.86 -26.56
N MET A 408 -18.12 4.37 -25.84
CA MET A 408 -16.98 5.08 -26.43
C MET A 408 -16.22 4.20 -27.43
N ASP A 409 -15.97 2.95 -27.06
CA ASP A 409 -15.24 2.00 -27.92
C ASP A 409 -16.08 1.58 -29.13
N ARG A 410 -17.38 1.34 -28.97
CA ARG A 410 -18.32 1.06 -30.08
C ARG A 410 -18.39 2.25 -31.05
N ARG A 411 -18.49 3.48 -30.55
CA ARG A 411 -18.47 4.70 -31.39
C ARG A 411 -17.17 4.80 -32.18
N ARG A 412 -16.03 4.53 -31.53
CA ARG A 412 -14.72 4.54 -32.16
C ARG A 412 -14.55 3.43 -33.21
N MET A 413 -14.99 2.22 -32.92
CA MET A 413 -14.98 1.13 -33.89
C MET A 413 -15.91 1.47 -35.07
N GLY A 414 -17.07 2.06 -34.80
CA GLY A 414 -18.00 2.53 -35.82
C GLY A 414 -17.40 3.60 -36.76
N THR A 415 -16.64 4.56 -36.23
CA THR A 415 -15.93 5.55 -37.05
C THR A 415 -14.77 4.93 -37.83
N LEU A 416 -14.03 4.00 -37.22
CA LEU A 416 -12.96 3.26 -37.91
C LEU A 416 -13.49 2.43 -39.07
N ILE A 417 -14.68 1.80 -38.94
CA ILE A 417 -15.33 1.02 -40.00
C ILE A 417 -15.75 1.92 -41.19
N LEU A 418 -16.10 3.18 -40.93
CA LEU A 418 -16.47 4.15 -41.98
C LEU A 418 -15.23 4.69 -42.73
N ASP A 419 -14.06 4.70 -42.11
CA ASP A 419 -12.77 5.16 -42.68
C ASP A 419 -11.94 4.04 -43.36
N VAL A 420 -12.43 2.80 -43.43
CA VAL A 420 -11.66 1.67 -44.03
C VAL A 420 -11.65 1.75 -45.56
N GLN A 421 -10.70 2.51 -46.12
CA GLN A 421 -10.21 2.29 -47.49
C GLN A 421 -8.69 2.02 -47.57
N ASP A 422 -7.92 2.14 -46.48
CA ASP A 422 -6.47 1.93 -46.52
C ASP A 422 -6.01 0.62 -45.85
N ALA A 423 -5.42 -0.28 -46.65
CA ALA A 423 -4.80 -1.53 -46.20
C ALA A 423 -3.63 -1.37 -45.21
N LYS A 424 -3.17 -0.13 -44.96
CA LYS A 424 -2.14 0.21 -43.96
C LYS A 424 -2.65 0.21 -42.51
N ASP A 425 -3.96 0.14 -42.29
CA ASP A 425 -4.57 0.22 -40.94
C ASP A 425 -4.70 -1.11 -40.19
N GLN A 426 -4.41 -2.25 -40.82
CA GLN A 426 -4.53 -3.57 -40.19
C GLN A 426 -3.52 -3.82 -39.06
N CYS A 427 -2.50 -2.97 -38.92
CA CYS A 427 -1.42 -3.12 -37.94
C CYS A 427 -1.35 -1.98 -36.90
N ARG A 428 -2.45 -1.27 -36.63
CA ARG A 428 -2.48 -0.28 -35.53
C ARG A 428 -2.37 -0.95 -34.16
N ASP A 429 -1.71 -0.27 -33.23
CA ASP A 429 -1.63 -0.68 -31.83
C ASP A 429 -3.00 -0.53 -31.16
N HIS A 430 -3.30 -1.41 -30.20
CA HIS A 430 -4.51 -1.29 -29.39
C HIS A 430 -4.41 -0.03 -28.53
N HIS A 431 -5.44 0.79 -28.58
CA HIS A 431 -5.62 1.90 -27.66
C HIS A 431 -7.00 1.75 -27.03
N LEU A 432 -7.04 1.59 -25.71
CA LEU A 432 -8.29 1.48 -24.97
C LEU A 432 -8.97 2.85 -24.88
N PRO A 433 -10.31 2.92 -24.80
CA PRO A 433 -10.99 4.16 -24.47
C PRO A 433 -10.53 4.65 -23.09
N GLU A 434 -10.27 5.96 -23.00
CA GLU A 434 -9.82 6.59 -21.76
C GLU A 434 -10.60 7.87 -21.46
N LEU A 435 -10.80 8.13 -20.17
CA LEU A 435 -11.48 9.32 -19.67
C LEU A 435 -10.62 10.03 -18.62
N PRO A 436 -10.63 11.36 -18.52
CA PRO A 436 -10.06 12.04 -17.37
C PRO A 436 -10.68 11.54 -16.06
N LEU A 437 -9.88 11.48 -14.99
CA LEU A 437 -10.31 11.02 -13.67
C LEU A 437 -11.53 11.80 -13.14
N TRP A 438 -11.55 13.12 -13.32
CA TRP A 438 -12.69 13.95 -12.92
C TRP A 438 -13.98 13.59 -13.66
N ARG A 439 -13.88 13.20 -14.94
CA ARG A 439 -15.04 12.84 -15.75
C ARG A 439 -15.55 11.45 -15.38
N SER A 440 -14.63 10.51 -15.17
CA SER A 440 -14.96 9.17 -14.68
C SER A 440 -15.71 9.25 -13.34
N ARG A 441 -15.23 10.10 -12.43
CA ARG A 441 -15.89 10.40 -11.15
C ARG A 441 -17.31 10.96 -11.29
N GLN A 442 -17.60 11.73 -12.33
CA GLN A 442 -18.95 12.23 -12.60
C GLN A 442 -19.89 11.11 -13.07
N ILE A 443 -19.42 10.25 -13.98
CA ILE A 443 -20.21 9.13 -14.53
C ILE A 443 -20.53 8.11 -13.44
N MET A 444 -19.55 7.82 -12.59
CA MET A 444 -19.67 6.89 -11.47
C MET A 444 -20.69 7.32 -10.41
N THR A 445 -20.99 8.62 -10.29
CA THR A 445 -21.75 9.26 -9.19
C THR A 445 -21.15 9.11 -7.78
N ARG A 446 -20.49 7.98 -7.48
CA ARG A 446 -19.69 7.70 -6.28
C ARG A 446 -18.20 7.74 -6.61
N PRO A 447 -17.53 8.91 -6.47
CA PRO A 447 -16.15 9.08 -6.88
C PRO A 447 -15.13 8.40 -5.95
N ASP A 448 -15.56 7.99 -4.76
CA ASP A 448 -14.76 7.34 -3.73
C ASP A 448 -14.37 5.89 -4.09
N TYR A 449 -15.16 5.21 -4.91
CA TYR A 449 -14.86 3.83 -5.30
C TYR A 449 -13.77 3.68 -6.36
N ILE A 450 -13.34 4.75 -7.03
CA ILE A 450 -12.38 4.65 -8.13
C ILE A 450 -11.05 4.00 -7.70
N GLN A 451 -10.61 4.31 -6.47
CA GLN A 451 -9.40 3.72 -5.90
C GLN A 451 -9.59 2.23 -5.59
N GLN A 452 -10.78 1.84 -5.12
CA GLN A 452 -11.10 0.44 -4.87
C GLN A 452 -11.11 -0.35 -6.19
N TYR A 453 -11.71 0.19 -7.25
CA TYR A 453 -11.69 -0.46 -8.57
C TYR A 453 -10.28 -0.59 -9.16
N ASP A 454 -9.41 0.40 -8.91
CA ASP A 454 -7.98 0.33 -9.28
C ASP A 454 -7.27 -0.79 -8.53
N SER A 455 -7.46 -0.90 -7.21
CA SER A 455 -6.88 -1.99 -6.41
C SER A 455 -7.41 -3.39 -6.81
N LEU A 456 -8.65 -3.47 -7.30
CA LEU A 456 -9.26 -4.69 -7.82
C LEU A 456 -8.82 -5.03 -9.26
N ASN A 457 -8.01 -4.17 -9.91
CA ASN A 457 -7.59 -4.29 -11.31
C ASN A 457 -8.79 -4.33 -12.28
N ILE A 458 -9.82 -3.53 -12.02
CA ILE A 458 -11.00 -3.39 -12.90
C ILE A 458 -10.82 -2.17 -13.82
N PHE A 459 -10.62 -1.01 -13.21
CA PHE A 459 -10.32 0.24 -13.90
C PHE A 459 -8.96 0.74 -13.45
N ARG A 460 -8.10 1.09 -14.41
CA ARG A 460 -6.78 1.62 -14.10
C ARG A 460 -6.79 3.13 -14.12
N VAL A 461 -6.12 3.76 -13.14
CA VAL A 461 -5.79 5.19 -13.20
C VAL A 461 -4.31 5.38 -13.53
N ASP A 462 -4.04 6.10 -14.62
CA ASP A 462 -2.70 6.38 -15.09
C ASP A 462 -2.05 7.60 -14.39
N SER A 463 -0.73 7.79 -14.53
CA SER A 463 -0.01 8.97 -14.01
C SER A 463 -0.58 10.30 -14.50
N ASP A 464 -1.09 10.31 -15.74
CA ASP A 464 -1.74 11.48 -16.34
C ASP A 464 -3.20 11.67 -15.88
N SER A 465 -3.62 10.93 -14.84
CA SER A 465 -4.97 10.96 -14.29
C SER A 465 -6.04 10.62 -15.33
N ARG A 466 -5.72 9.66 -16.20
CA ARG A 466 -6.62 9.04 -17.18
C ARG A 466 -7.08 7.69 -16.65
N VAL A 467 -8.36 7.39 -16.84
CA VAL A 467 -9.00 6.16 -16.41
C VAL A 467 -9.37 5.35 -17.63
N ARG A 468 -9.08 4.05 -17.59
CA ARG A 468 -9.40 3.08 -18.63
C ARG A 468 -9.73 1.74 -18.02
N ALA A 469 -10.24 0.79 -18.81
CA ALA A 469 -10.27 -0.61 -18.40
C ALA A 469 -8.85 -1.09 -18.07
N ASP A 470 -8.68 -1.92 -17.05
CA ASP A 470 -7.34 -2.38 -16.62
C ASP A 470 -6.57 -3.02 -17.77
N SER A 471 -7.23 -3.81 -18.63
CA SER A 471 -6.58 -4.54 -19.71
C SER A 471 -7.48 -4.71 -20.93
N VAL A 472 -6.88 -5.15 -22.06
CA VAL A 472 -7.65 -5.50 -23.27
C VAL A 472 -8.65 -6.64 -23.01
N PRO A 473 -8.29 -7.73 -22.29
CA PRO A 473 -9.27 -8.73 -21.87
C PRO A 473 -10.42 -8.18 -21.03
N MET A 474 -10.14 -7.26 -20.09
CA MET A 474 -11.18 -6.62 -19.29
C MET A 474 -12.13 -5.80 -20.16
N MET A 475 -11.60 -5.03 -21.11
CA MET A 475 -12.43 -4.28 -22.06
C MET A 475 -13.31 -5.19 -22.92
N ARG A 476 -12.81 -6.37 -23.33
CA ARG A 476 -13.61 -7.37 -24.05
C ARG A 476 -14.68 -7.99 -23.17
N ALA A 477 -14.35 -8.27 -21.90
CA ALA A 477 -15.33 -8.72 -20.92
C ALA A 477 -16.46 -7.69 -20.76
N PHE A 478 -16.15 -6.39 -20.72
CA PHE A 478 -17.14 -5.32 -20.68
C PHE A 478 -18.08 -5.35 -21.90
N HIS A 479 -17.53 -5.53 -23.11
CA HIS A 479 -18.35 -5.68 -24.31
C HIS A 479 -19.28 -6.89 -24.23
N GLU A 480 -18.80 -8.03 -23.74
CA GLU A 480 -19.63 -9.23 -23.60
C GLU A 480 -20.76 -9.05 -22.58
N ILE A 481 -20.49 -8.36 -21.47
CA ILE A 481 -21.48 -8.08 -20.42
C ILE A 481 -22.52 -7.07 -20.95
N ALA A 482 -22.07 -5.99 -21.56
CA ALA A 482 -22.95 -4.98 -22.17
C ALA A 482 -23.70 -5.48 -23.43
N SER A 483 -23.40 -6.69 -23.89
CA SER A 483 -24.15 -7.36 -24.98
C SER A 483 -25.11 -8.42 -24.47
N GLN A 484 -25.18 -8.65 -23.15
CA GLN A 484 -26.15 -9.57 -22.57
C GLN A 484 -27.58 -9.01 -22.75
N PRO A 485 -28.56 -9.88 -23.03
CA PRO A 485 -29.95 -9.45 -23.11
C PRO A 485 -30.39 -8.89 -21.76
N ARG A 486 -31.19 -7.81 -21.78
CA ARG A 486 -31.68 -7.09 -20.58
C ARG A 486 -30.61 -6.44 -19.71
N PHE A 487 -29.38 -6.28 -20.19
CA PHE A 487 -28.32 -5.59 -19.42
C PHE A 487 -28.74 -4.16 -19.04
N ASP A 488 -29.20 -3.36 -20.01
CA ASP A 488 -29.61 -1.97 -19.77
C ASP A 488 -30.84 -1.89 -18.85
N ASP A 489 -31.78 -2.82 -19.00
CA ASP A 489 -32.95 -2.92 -18.12
C ASP A 489 -32.51 -3.20 -16.67
N LEU A 490 -31.69 -4.24 -16.45
CA LEU A 490 -31.18 -4.61 -15.13
C LEU A 490 -30.36 -3.49 -14.47
N LEU A 491 -29.62 -2.73 -15.28
CA LEU A 491 -28.87 -1.57 -14.82
C LEU A 491 -29.81 -0.47 -14.35
N ASN A 492 -30.86 -0.15 -15.12
CA ASN A 492 -31.86 0.85 -14.75
C ASN A 492 -32.67 0.41 -13.51
N ASP A 493 -33.07 -0.86 -13.43
CA ASP A 493 -33.76 -1.43 -12.26
C ASP A 493 -32.91 -1.22 -10.98
N THR A 494 -31.59 -1.45 -11.09
CA THR A 494 -30.66 -1.22 -9.97
C THR A 494 -30.52 0.27 -9.64
N VAL A 495 -30.48 1.16 -10.64
CA VAL A 495 -30.44 2.63 -10.44
C VAL A 495 -31.68 3.10 -9.65
N GLU A 496 -32.87 2.70 -10.11
CA GLU A 496 -34.14 3.08 -9.51
C GLU A 496 -34.22 2.55 -8.07
N ARG A 497 -33.91 1.28 -7.87
CA ARG A 497 -33.94 0.66 -6.53
C ARG A 497 -32.97 1.32 -5.55
N VAL A 498 -31.73 1.63 -5.94
CA VAL A 498 -30.79 2.39 -5.10
C VAL A 498 -31.35 3.78 -4.77
N GLY A 499 -31.95 4.45 -5.75
CA GLY A 499 -32.59 5.75 -5.58
C GLY A 499 -33.75 5.71 -4.57
N ASP A 500 -34.59 4.69 -4.64
CA ASP A 500 -35.73 4.50 -3.73
C ASP A 500 -35.28 4.28 -2.28
N ILE A 501 -34.30 3.40 -2.05
CA ILE A 501 -33.75 3.14 -0.71
C ILE A 501 -33.13 4.42 -0.12
N GLU A 502 -32.34 5.15 -0.93
CA GLU A 502 -31.78 6.43 -0.47
C GLU A 502 -32.86 7.48 -0.19
N SER A 503 -33.96 7.47 -0.93
CA SER A 503 -35.09 8.37 -0.70
C SER A 503 -35.78 8.08 0.63
N LEU A 504 -36.01 6.81 0.95
CA LEU A 504 -36.58 6.34 2.22
C LEU A 504 -35.69 6.71 3.40
N GLY A 505 -34.37 6.55 3.26
CA GLY A 505 -33.41 6.95 4.29
C GLY A 505 -33.34 8.47 4.53
N ARG A 506 -33.74 9.30 3.55
CA ARG A 506 -33.81 10.77 3.69
C ARG A 506 -35.15 11.23 4.27
N THR A 507 -36.21 10.44 4.17
CA THR A 507 -37.52 10.73 4.76
C THR A 507 -37.54 10.34 6.23
N ARG A 508 -37.81 11.30 7.12
CA ARG A 508 -38.08 11.01 8.53
C ARG A 508 -39.54 10.59 8.65
N GLU A 509 -39.80 9.30 8.86
CA GLU A 509 -41.12 8.81 9.23
C GLU A 509 -41.35 8.98 10.73
N LEU A 510 -42.50 9.54 11.10
CA LEU A 510 -42.99 9.60 12.48
C LEU A 510 -43.91 8.40 12.71
N VAL A 511 -43.38 7.32 13.28
CA VAL A 511 -44.19 6.17 13.69
C VAL A 511 -44.63 6.36 15.15
N MET A 512 -45.88 6.76 15.35
CA MET A 512 -46.50 6.86 16.68
C MET A 512 -46.92 5.46 17.15
N LYS A 513 -46.22 4.91 18.14
CA LYS A 513 -46.43 3.54 18.66
C LYS A 513 -47.72 3.37 19.48
N ASP A 514 -48.42 4.44 19.84
CA ASP A 514 -49.65 4.37 20.65
C ASP A 514 -50.90 3.94 19.86
N LEU A 515 -50.81 3.85 18.52
CA LEU A 515 -51.94 3.49 17.65
C LEU A 515 -52.16 1.96 17.51
N VAL A 516 -51.41 1.15 18.23
CA VAL A 516 -51.62 -0.31 18.23
C VAL A 516 -52.84 -0.61 19.09
N HIS A 517 -53.89 -1.18 18.48
CA HIS A 517 -55.21 -1.55 19.03
C HIS A 517 -56.43 -0.70 18.60
N GLY A 518 -56.33 0.05 17.49
CA GLY A 518 -57.50 0.69 16.88
C GLY A 518 -57.89 2.04 17.49
N ALA A 519 -56.97 2.66 18.23
CA ALA A 519 -57.09 4.07 18.61
C ALA A 519 -57.02 4.95 17.35
N THR A 520 -57.79 6.03 17.33
CA THR A 520 -57.83 7.01 16.24
C THR A 520 -57.49 8.38 16.81
N TYR A 521 -56.51 9.08 16.25
CA TYR A 521 -56.27 10.48 16.57
C TYR A 521 -57.17 11.36 15.71
N ASP A 522 -57.88 12.29 16.33
CA ASP A 522 -58.55 13.38 15.61
C ASP A 522 -57.57 14.54 15.50
N ILE A 523 -57.24 14.93 14.27
CA ILE A 523 -56.28 16.00 13.99
C ILE A 523 -57.08 17.27 13.72
N ASP A 524 -57.09 18.18 14.69
CA ASP A 524 -57.90 19.39 14.63
C ASP A 524 -56.99 20.64 14.53
N LEU A 525 -57.23 21.49 13.54
CA LEU A 525 -56.42 22.68 13.28
C LEU A 525 -56.98 23.87 14.06
N LYS A 526 -56.52 24.05 15.29
CA LYS A 526 -56.91 25.20 16.13
C LYS A 526 -55.79 26.24 16.15
N SER A 527 -56.12 27.47 15.71
CA SER A 527 -55.27 28.65 15.91
C SER A 527 -53.86 28.57 15.29
N GLY A 528 -53.69 27.86 14.18
CA GLY A 528 -52.39 27.72 13.50
C GLY A 528 -51.41 26.74 14.16
N ARG A 529 -51.86 25.88 15.07
CA ARG A 529 -51.08 24.75 15.61
C ARG A 529 -51.84 23.45 15.37
N VAL A 530 -51.10 22.38 15.11
CA VAL A 530 -51.68 21.04 14.99
C VAL A 530 -51.84 20.49 16.41
N VAL A 531 -53.08 20.23 16.81
CA VAL A 531 -53.39 19.59 18.09
C VAL A 531 -53.75 18.14 17.81
N VAL A 532 -53.11 17.23 18.55
CA VAL A 532 -53.38 15.80 18.48
C VAL A 532 -53.98 15.39 19.81
N ASP A 533 -55.24 14.93 19.78
CA ASP A 533 -55.99 14.49 20.96
C ASP A 533 -56.02 12.97 21.05
N ASP A 534 -55.49 12.42 22.15
CA ASP A 534 -55.62 10.99 22.50
C ASP A 534 -56.96 10.70 23.20
N ASP A 535 -57.50 9.49 23.04
CA ASP A 535 -58.76 9.03 23.64
C ASP A 535 -58.77 9.13 25.19
N ASN A 536 -57.61 9.30 25.82
CA ASN A 536 -57.43 9.52 27.25
C ASN A 536 -57.41 11.01 27.67
N GLY A 537 -57.74 11.95 26.78
CA GLY A 537 -57.87 13.38 27.09
C GLY A 537 -56.55 14.11 27.35
N LYS A 538 -55.44 13.62 26.77
CA LYS A 538 -54.14 14.32 26.81
C LYS A 538 -53.93 15.08 25.51
N GLU A 539 -54.02 16.40 25.59
CA GLU A 539 -53.69 17.31 24.49
C GLU A 539 -52.17 17.38 24.29
N MET A 540 -51.68 16.97 23.11
CA MET A 540 -50.30 17.24 22.69
C MET A 540 -50.27 18.38 21.67
N PHE A 541 -49.55 19.44 22.00
CA PHE A 541 -49.33 20.57 21.11
C PHE A 541 -48.12 20.29 20.21
N MET A 542 -48.34 20.13 18.90
CA MET A 542 -47.24 20.22 17.93
C MET A 542 -47.00 21.68 17.57
N GLU A 543 -45.84 22.19 17.95
CA GLU A 543 -45.37 23.49 17.48
C GLU A 543 -44.81 23.35 16.06
N GLU A 544 -45.35 24.13 15.11
CA GLU A 544 -44.73 24.26 13.80
C GLU A 544 -43.38 24.97 13.93
N ILE A 545 -42.29 24.21 13.90
CA ILE A 545 -41.00 24.79 13.53
C ILE A 545 -41.06 25.05 12.02
N SER A 546 -41.53 26.23 11.65
CA SER A 546 -41.64 26.69 10.26
C SER A 546 -40.32 26.47 9.52
N ARG A 547 -40.32 25.49 8.61
CA ARG A 547 -39.20 25.21 7.69
C ARG A 547 -38.77 26.45 6.90
N SER A 548 -39.66 27.44 6.73
CA SER A 548 -39.39 28.65 5.97
C SER A 548 -38.40 29.60 6.68
N GLU A 549 -38.45 29.71 8.01
CA GLU A 549 -37.56 30.60 8.77
C GLU A 549 -36.15 30.02 8.90
N GLN A 550 -36.05 28.70 9.09
CA GLN A 550 -34.77 27.99 9.04
C GLN A 550 -34.18 27.95 7.62
N LYS A 551 -34.99 27.69 6.57
CA LYS A 551 -34.51 27.79 5.17
C LYS A 551 -34.00 29.18 4.89
N LYS A 552 -34.75 30.26 5.20
CA LYS A 552 -34.28 31.63 4.98
C LYS A 552 -32.96 31.86 5.69
N ARG A 553 -32.87 31.63 7.01
CA ARG A 553 -31.62 31.82 7.77
C ARG A 553 -30.44 30.98 7.24
N TRP A 554 -30.69 29.75 6.81
CA TRP A 554 -29.67 28.86 6.24
C TRP A 554 -29.24 29.29 4.83
N TRP A 555 -30.18 29.68 3.97
CA TRP A 555 -29.94 30.18 2.61
C TRP A 555 -29.21 31.53 2.62
N THR A 556 -29.57 32.48 3.48
CA THR A 556 -28.85 33.77 3.56
C THR A 556 -27.40 33.59 4.03
N LYS A 557 -27.15 32.64 4.94
CA LYS A 557 -25.81 32.34 5.46
C LYS A 557 -24.92 31.59 4.44
N ARG A 558 -25.53 30.84 3.52
CA ARG A 558 -24.84 30.04 2.48
C ARG A 558 -24.65 30.79 1.16
N MET A 559 -25.64 31.57 0.72
CA MET A 559 -25.59 32.35 -0.52
C MET A 559 -24.79 33.65 -0.40
N GLY A 560 -24.71 34.23 0.81
CA GLY A 560 -23.88 35.42 1.05
C GLY A 560 -22.39 35.22 0.78
N ARG A 561 -21.92 33.97 0.66
CA ARG A 561 -20.54 33.60 0.29
C ARG A 561 -20.39 32.97 -1.10
N LEU A 562 -21.50 32.71 -1.81
CA LEU A 562 -21.44 32.05 -3.12
C LEU A 562 -21.22 33.06 -4.28
N ASN A 563 -21.68 34.30 -4.11
CA ASN A 563 -21.53 35.37 -5.12
C ASN A 563 -20.11 35.98 -5.18
N GLN A 564 -19.11 35.38 -4.54
CA GLN A 564 -17.73 35.89 -4.51
C GLN A 564 -16.67 34.92 -5.02
N SER A 565 -17.02 33.80 -5.66
CA SER A 565 -15.97 32.93 -6.19
C SER A 565 -16.39 32.06 -7.36
N TYR A 566 -15.61 32.15 -8.43
CA TYR A 566 -15.46 31.23 -9.57
C TYR A 566 -16.25 31.49 -10.85
N LEU A 567 -16.41 32.76 -11.24
CA LEU A 567 -16.52 33.12 -12.66
C LEU A 567 -15.52 34.25 -12.96
N PRO A 568 -14.57 34.10 -13.91
CA PRO A 568 -13.87 35.25 -14.43
C PRO A 568 -14.87 36.13 -15.19
N GLU A 569 -14.85 37.44 -14.91
CA GLU A 569 -15.60 38.42 -15.70
C GLU A 569 -15.15 38.32 -17.16
N THR A 570 -16.09 37.99 -18.03
CA THR A 570 -15.93 38.08 -19.49
C THR A 570 -15.58 39.51 -19.85
N ALA A 571 -14.32 39.75 -20.23
CA ALA A 571 -13.89 40.96 -20.89
C ALA A 571 -14.60 41.08 -22.24
N LEU A 572 -15.67 41.86 -22.27
CA LEU A 572 -16.24 42.40 -23.49
C LEU A 572 -15.33 43.52 -23.99
N LEU A 573 -14.70 43.21 -25.11
CA LEU A 573 -14.19 44.08 -26.17
C LEU A 573 -14.50 45.57 -25.99
N CYS A 574 -13.43 46.37 -25.85
CA CYS A 574 -13.44 47.77 -26.24
C CYS A 574 -13.65 47.85 -27.75
N ASP A 575 -14.84 48.27 -28.16
CA ASP A 575 -14.97 49.13 -29.33
C ASP A 575 -14.46 50.51 -28.91
N ASP A 576 -13.40 50.99 -29.54
CA ASP A 576 -13.18 52.39 -29.91
C ASP A 576 -11.84 52.46 -30.69
N CYS A 577 -11.98 52.38 -32.02
CA CYS A 577 -11.07 53.07 -32.93
C CYS A 577 -11.73 54.42 -33.24
N ASP A 578 -11.21 55.47 -32.62
CA ASP A 578 -10.85 56.75 -33.24
C ASP A 578 -9.95 57.54 -32.27
#